data_AF-A0A0L6VUQ5-F1
#
_entry.id   AF-A0A0L6VUQ5-F1
#
_cell.length_a   1.000
_cell.length_b   1.000
_cell.length_c   1.000
_cell.angle_alpha   90.00
_cell.angle_beta   90.00
_cell.angle_gamma   90.00
#
_symmetry.space_group_name_H-M   'P 1'
#
loop_
_entity.id
_entity.type
_entity.pdbx_description
1 polymer ?
#
loop_
_entity_poly.entity_id
_entity_poly.type
_entity_poly.pdbx_seq_one_letter_code
_entity_poly.pdbx_strand_id
1 'polypeptide(L)'
;MGQTQMVYQPHAQYKRVYVTQDFEEWISWFLLLSHVKKLIEDWTEQVRNAPLEPVFDYQQSKFWKKTNPDKVEPNSQGSFLKLILSLYINWFNPFGNKLSGRQASFGVLALTCLDMPPHLCLQTHHLFLAGIIPGPKEPDMIMMSNILKPLFEKFEEV
;
A
#
# COMPACT_ATOMS: atom_id res chain seq x y z
N MET A 1 19.60 4.43 -18.51
CA MET A 1 19.56 5.69 -19.30
C MET A 1 18.54 5.51 -20.41
N GLY A 2 17.33 6.05 -20.25
CA GLY A 2 16.30 6.04 -21.30
C GLY A 2 16.12 7.44 -21.85
N GLN A 3 16.29 7.62 -23.16
CA GLN A 3 16.02 8.88 -23.85
C GLN A 3 14.54 8.96 -24.21
N THR A 4 13.87 10.04 -23.80
CA THR A 4 12.50 10.36 -24.23
C THR A 4 12.56 11.40 -25.34
N GLN A 5 12.23 11.03 -26.58
CA GLN A 5 11.92 11.99 -27.64
C GLN A 5 10.44 12.36 -27.58
N MET A 6 10.16 13.66 -27.48
CA MET A 6 8.80 14.21 -27.51
C MET A 6 8.44 14.58 -28.95
N VAL A 7 7.51 13.84 -29.57
CA VAL A 7 6.85 14.23 -30.83
C VAL A 7 5.50 14.86 -30.48
N TYR A 8 5.32 16.14 -30.80
CA TYR A 8 4.07 16.87 -30.59
C TYR A 8 3.06 16.51 -31.70
N GLN A 9 1.85 16.05 -31.33
CA GLN A 9 0.72 15.90 -32.25
C GLN A 9 -0.53 16.64 -31.73
N PRO A 10 -1.30 17.39 -32.56
CA PRO A 10 -2.25 18.39 -32.09
C PRO A 10 -3.67 17.89 -31.76
N HIS A 11 -3.88 16.57 -31.64
CA HIS A 11 -5.18 15.99 -31.24
C HIS A 11 -5.00 14.93 -30.16
N ALA A 12 -4.32 15.29 -29.07
CA ALA A 12 -4.04 14.38 -27.96
C ALA A 12 -5.32 14.00 -27.21
N GLN A 13 -5.86 12.83 -27.52
CA GLN A 13 -6.63 12.06 -26.56
C GLN A 13 -5.75 11.93 -25.31
N TYR A 14 -6.13 12.55 -24.19
CA TYR A 14 -5.32 12.54 -22.97
C TYR A 14 -5.19 11.09 -22.48
N LYS A 15 -4.11 10.41 -22.86
CA LYS A 15 -3.72 9.14 -22.24
C LYS A 15 -3.31 9.45 -20.81
N ARG A 16 -4.20 9.11 -19.87
CA ARG A 16 -3.90 9.14 -18.45
C ARG A 16 -2.93 7.98 -18.17
N VAL A 17 -1.66 8.31 -17.96
CA VAL A 17 -0.63 7.33 -17.61
C VAL A 17 -0.78 7.01 -16.12
N TYR A 18 -1.04 5.75 -15.82
CA TYR A 18 -1.04 5.21 -14.46
C TYR A 18 0.34 4.64 -14.18
N VAL A 19 1.04 5.17 -13.18
CA VAL A 19 2.38 4.71 -12.78
C VAL A 19 2.22 3.82 -11.56
N THR A 20 2.73 2.60 -11.62
CA THR A 20 2.75 1.66 -10.49
C THR A 20 4.15 1.13 -10.27
N GLN A 21 4.51 0.88 -9.01
CA GLN A 21 5.63 0.02 -8.69
C GLN A 21 5.23 -1.46 -8.92
N ASP A 22 6.20 -2.32 -9.21
CA ASP A 22 5.96 -3.77 -9.27
C ASP A 22 5.89 -4.36 -7.86
N PHE A 23 4.83 -5.12 -7.58
CA PHE A 23 4.55 -5.63 -6.23
C PHE A 23 5.48 -6.77 -5.83
N GLU A 24 5.76 -7.69 -6.75
CA GLU A 24 6.64 -8.84 -6.48
C GLU A 24 8.08 -8.38 -6.26
N GLU A 25 8.57 -7.46 -7.08
CA GLU A 25 9.89 -6.86 -6.89
C GLU A 25 9.98 -6.12 -5.55
N TRP A 26 8.95 -5.34 -5.21
CA TRP A 26 8.92 -4.60 -3.95
C TRP A 26 8.86 -5.53 -2.75
N ILE A 27 7.96 -6.52 -2.73
CA ILE A 27 7.81 -7.40 -1.56
C ILE A 27 9.06 -8.28 -1.39
N SER A 28 9.67 -8.74 -2.48
CA SER A 28 10.94 -9.47 -2.45
C SER A 28 12.04 -8.61 -1.86
N TRP A 29 12.20 -7.38 -2.34
CA TRP A 29 13.18 -6.43 -1.79
C TRP A 29 12.90 -6.13 -0.32
N PHE A 30 11.66 -5.82 0.04
CA PHE A 30 11.22 -5.45 1.37
C PHE A 30 11.53 -6.54 2.39
N LEU A 31 11.27 -7.81 2.04
CA LEU A 31 11.56 -8.96 2.90
C LEU A 31 13.04 -9.35 2.96
N LEU A 32 13.85 -8.95 1.98
CA LEU A 32 15.31 -9.13 2.01
C LEU A 32 16.01 -8.18 2.98
N LEU A 33 15.34 -7.12 3.43
CA LEU A 33 15.90 -6.17 4.38
C LEU A 33 15.93 -6.79 5.78
N SER A 34 17.15 -7.04 6.29
CA SER A 34 17.34 -7.66 7.62
C SER A 34 16.69 -6.86 8.76
N HIS A 35 16.68 -5.52 8.67
CA HIS A 35 16.03 -4.68 9.65
C HIS A 35 14.50 -4.79 9.59
N VAL A 36 13.90 -4.91 8.40
CA VAL A 36 12.45 -5.11 8.25
C VAL A 36 12.02 -6.44 8.85
N LYS A 37 12.74 -7.53 8.53
CA LYS A 37 12.46 -8.85 9.10
C LYS A 37 12.49 -8.81 10.62
N LYS A 38 13.54 -8.19 11.19
CA LYS A 38 13.67 -8.04 12.64
C LYS A 38 12.53 -7.20 13.23
N LEU A 39 12.15 -6.09 12.58
CA LEU A 39 11.03 -5.25 13.03
C LEU A 39 9.71 -6.02 13.08
N ILE A 40 9.46 -6.85 12.07
CA ILE A 40 8.26 -7.70 12.01
C ILE A 40 8.26 -8.74 13.13
N GLU A 41 9.40 -9.42 13.33
CA GLU A 41 9.56 -10.42 14.39
C GLU A 41 9.39 -9.80 15.79
N ASP A 42 10.11 -8.71 16.07
CA ASP A 42 10.08 -8.00 17.35
C ASP A 42 8.67 -7.45 17.66
N TRP A 43 8.00 -6.86 16.66
CA TRP A 43 6.64 -6.32 16.82
C TRP A 43 5.61 -7.42 17.04
N THR A 44 5.70 -8.51 16.26
CA THR A 44 4.81 -9.68 16.43
C THR A 44 4.94 -10.27 17.82
N GLU A 45 6.17 -10.40 18.34
CA GLU A 45 6.41 -10.88 19.70
C GLU A 45 5.86 -9.92 20.75
N GLN A 46 6.08 -8.61 20.58
CA GLN A 46 5.56 -7.58 21.48
C GLN A 46 4.02 -7.61 21.55
N VAL A 47 3.34 -7.66 20.41
CA VAL A 47 1.87 -7.67 20.34
C VAL A 47 1.30 -8.96 20.94
N ARG A 48 1.96 -10.09 20.72
CA ARG A 48 1.57 -11.40 21.28
C ARG A 48 1.69 -11.44 22.81
N ASN A 49 2.76 -10.89 23.36
CA ASN A 49 3.07 -10.93 24.79
C ASN A 49 2.42 -9.79 25.59
N ALA A 50 1.84 -8.80 24.90
CA ALA A 50 1.19 -7.67 25.54
C ALA A 50 -0.11 -8.05 26.27
N PRO A 51 -0.46 -7.30 27.34
CA PRO A 51 -1.77 -7.44 27.98
C PRO A 51 -2.90 -7.12 27.00
N LEU A 52 -4.06 -7.72 27.23
CA LEU A 52 -5.25 -7.53 26.38
C LEU A 52 -5.80 -6.10 26.43
N GLU A 53 -5.51 -5.35 27.49
CA GLU A 53 -5.95 -3.98 27.71
C GLU A 53 -4.79 -3.15 28.30
N PRO A 54 -4.62 -1.88 27.89
CA PRO A 54 -5.35 -1.22 26.80
C PRO A 54 -4.91 -1.77 25.43
N VAL A 55 -5.86 -1.87 24.50
CA VAL A 55 -5.58 -2.21 23.09
C VAL A 55 -4.77 -1.09 22.45
N PHE A 56 -3.58 -1.42 21.94
CA PHE A 56 -2.73 -0.49 21.18
C PHE A 56 -2.46 -0.95 19.75
N ASP A 57 -2.79 -2.21 19.43
CA ASP A 57 -2.61 -2.78 18.11
C ASP A 57 -3.91 -3.45 17.63
N TYR A 58 -4.19 -3.36 16.33
CA TYR A 58 -5.40 -3.90 15.72
C TYR A 58 -5.49 -5.43 15.85
N GLN A 59 -4.35 -6.13 15.91
CA GLN A 59 -4.28 -7.59 16.07
C GLN A 59 -4.82 -8.03 17.44
N GLN A 60 -4.80 -7.14 18.45
CA GLN A 60 -5.35 -7.42 19.77
C GLN A 60 -6.88 -7.30 19.82
N SER A 61 -7.48 -6.61 18.85
CA SER A 61 -8.90 -6.33 18.82
C SER A 61 -9.74 -7.61 18.79
N LYS A 62 -10.89 -7.58 19.47
CA LYS A 62 -11.83 -8.71 19.49
C LYS A 62 -12.30 -9.09 18.08
N PHE A 63 -12.46 -8.10 17.20
CA PHE A 63 -12.85 -8.32 15.81
C PHE A 63 -11.78 -9.10 15.04
N TRP A 64 -10.51 -8.70 15.16
CA TRP A 64 -9.39 -9.39 14.51
C TRP A 64 -9.26 -10.85 14.98
N LYS A 65 -9.37 -11.09 16.28
CA LYS A 65 -9.34 -12.45 16.83
C LYS A 65 -10.51 -13.31 16.32
N LYS A 66 -11.66 -12.69 16.02
CA LYS A 66 -12.84 -13.36 15.46
C LYS A 66 -12.69 -13.67 13.97
N THR A 67 -12.06 -12.79 13.18
CA THR A 67 -11.74 -13.09 11.77
C THR A 67 -10.76 -14.25 11.65
N ASN A 68 -10.03 -14.53 12.74
CA ASN A 68 -9.22 -15.72 12.93
C ASN A 68 -8.29 -15.99 11.72
N PRO A 69 -7.50 -14.97 11.33
CA PRO A 69 -6.70 -15.02 10.12
C PRO A 69 -5.48 -15.96 10.27
N ASP A 70 -5.24 -16.55 11.45
CA ASP A 70 -4.10 -17.42 11.75
C ASP A 70 -4.39 -18.91 11.49
N LYS A 71 -5.62 -19.25 11.07
CA LYS A 71 -6.05 -20.63 10.78
C LYS A 71 -5.72 -21.10 9.36
N VAL A 72 -4.71 -20.50 8.73
CA VAL A 72 -4.15 -21.03 7.48
C VAL A 72 -3.36 -22.28 7.85
N GLU A 73 -3.79 -23.44 7.35
CA GLU A 73 -3.02 -24.67 7.59
C GLU A 73 -1.63 -24.53 6.95
N PRO A 74 -0.56 -24.92 7.65
CA PRO A 74 0.76 -24.95 7.04
C PRO A 74 0.72 -25.80 5.77
N ASN A 75 1.25 -25.26 4.67
CA ASN A 75 1.52 -26.10 3.51
C ASN A 75 2.50 -27.23 3.89
N SER A 76 2.60 -28.25 3.05
CA SER A 76 3.46 -29.42 3.25
C SER A 76 4.97 -29.11 3.40
N GLN A 77 5.37 -27.83 3.32
CA GLN A 77 6.75 -27.33 3.41
C GLN A 77 7.10 -26.64 4.75
N GLY A 78 6.16 -26.55 5.70
CA GLY A 78 6.49 -26.39 7.12
C GLY A 78 6.73 -24.97 7.66
N SER A 79 6.64 -23.91 6.85
CA SER A 79 6.52 -22.54 7.37
C SER A 79 5.94 -21.60 6.32
N PHE A 80 4.94 -20.79 6.69
CA PHE A 80 4.40 -19.71 5.87
C PHE A 80 4.64 -18.36 6.55
N LEU A 81 4.96 -17.34 5.76
CA LEU A 81 4.98 -15.96 6.23
C LEU A 81 3.62 -15.34 5.93
N LYS A 82 2.99 -14.75 6.95
CA LYS A 82 1.75 -14.01 6.81
C LYS A 82 2.05 -12.54 7.04
N LEU A 83 1.69 -11.72 6.06
CA LEU A 83 1.83 -10.27 6.13
C LEU A 83 0.47 -9.61 6.05
N ILE A 84 0.28 -8.58 6.85
CA ILE A 84 -0.91 -7.76 6.88
C ILE A 84 -0.54 -6.43 6.25
N LEU A 85 -1.12 -6.16 5.08
CA LEU A 85 -0.91 -4.91 4.36
C LEU A 85 -2.13 -3.99 4.52
N SER A 86 -1.90 -2.68 4.67
CA SER A 86 -2.94 -1.66 4.63
C SER A 86 -2.82 -0.81 3.37
N LEU A 87 -3.93 -0.65 2.65
CA LEU A 87 -4.03 0.23 1.49
C LEU A 87 -4.52 1.62 1.91
N TYR A 88 -3.70 2.63 1.64
CA TYR A 88 -4.03 4.04 1.84
C TYR A 88 -4.31 4.73 0.51
N ILE A 89 -5.29 5.63 0.56
CA ILE A 89 -5.66 6.52 -0.52
C ILE A 89 -5.59 7.94 0.04
N ASN A 90 -4.73 8.79 -0.54
CA ASN A 90 -4.64 10.19 -0.12
C ASN A 90 -4.79 11.14 -1.31
N TRP A 91 -5.67 12.12 -1.17
CA TRP A 91 -5.93 13.14 -2.18
C TRP A 91 -5.15 14.41 -1.88
N PHE A 92 -4.50 14.97 -2.89
CA PHE A 92 -3.68 16.18 -2.73
C PHE A 92 -3.76 17.08 -3.96
N ASN A 93 -3.50 18.37 -3.75
CA ASN A 93 -3.32 19.32 -4.83
C ASN A 93 -1.84 19.41 -5.23
N PRO A 94 -1.43 18.93 -6.42
CA PRO A 94 -0.03 18.99 -6.84
C PRO A 94 0.47 20.42 -7.07
N PHE A 95 -0.44 21.40 -7.21
CA PHE A 95 -0.11 22.81 -7.37
C PHE A 95 -0.02 23.57 -6.02
N GLY A 96 -0.22 22.87 -4.91
CA GLY A 96 -0.23 23.42 -3.55
C GLY A 96 -1.57 24.06 -3.15
N ASN A 97 -1.76 24.28 -1.85
CA ASN A 97 -3.03 24.69 -1.26
C ASN A 97 -3.18 26.22 -1.17
N LYS A 98 -2.92 26.94 -2.27
CA LYS A 98 -3.18 28.40 -2.32
C LYS A 98 -4.64 28.64 -2.68
N LEU A 99 -5.33 29.51 -1.91
CA LEU A 99 -6.76 29.82 -2.11
C LEU A 99 -7.08 30.34 -3.53
N SER A 100 -6.18 31.11 -4.13
CA SER A 100 -6.29 31.62 -5.50
C SER A 100 -5.50 30.81 -6.53
N GLY A 101 -4.92 29.67 -6.13
CA GLY A 101 -4.13 28.80 -6.99
C GLY A 101 -4.98 27.85 -7.82
N ARG A 102 -4.35 27.22 -8.83
CA ARG A 102 -4.99 26.14 -9.59
C ARG A 102 -5.38 25.01 -8.64
N GLN A 103 -6.66 24.65 -8.65
CA GLN A 103 -7.16 23.52 -7.89
C GLN A 103 -7.25 22.28 -8.77
N ALA A 104 -6.65 21.20 -8.29
CA ALA A 104 -6.80 19.87 -8.83
C ALA A 104 -6.65 18.87 -7.69
N SER A 105 -7.34 17.73 -7.77
CA SER A 105 -7.18 16.61 -6.85
C SER A 105 -6.51 15.45 -7.57
N PHE A 106 -5.38 14.99 -7.05
CA PHE A 106 -4.65 13.81 -7.48
C PHE A 106 -4.60 12.83 -6.32
N GLY A 107 -4.62 11.54 -6.60
CA GLY A 107 -4.59 10.50 -5.57
C GLY A 107 -3.24 9.78 -5.51
N VAL A 108 -2.80 9.43 -4.32
CA VAL A 108 -1.76 8.43 -4.10
C VAL A 108 -2.42 7.17 -3.56
N LEU A 109 -2.09 6.03 -4.15
CA LEU A 109 -2.39 4.69 -3.65
C LEU A 109 -1.09 4.10 -3.12
N ALA A 110 -1.05 3.76 -1.83
CA ALA A 110 0.14 3.19 -1.20
C ALA A 110 -0.22 2.04 -0.26
N LEU A 111 0.64 1.02 -0.18
CA LEU A 111 0.55 -0.01 0.86
C LEU A 111 1.59 0.22 1.94
N THR A 112 1.26 -0.18 3.16
CA THR A 112 2.23 -0.42 4.23
C THR A 112 2.04 -1.79 4.86
N CYS A 113 3.10 -2.34 5.45
CA CYS A 113 3.03 -3.52 6.31
C CYS A 113 2.68 -3.14 7.75
N LEU A 114 1.55 -3.65 8.24
CA LEU A 114 1.04 -3.42 9.59
C LEU A 114 1.66 -4.35 10.64
N ASP A 115 2.47 -5.32 10.23
CA ASP A 115 3.24 -6.16 11.16
C ASP A 115 4.50 -5.45 11.69
N MET A 116 4.64 -4.15 11.43
CA MET A 116 5.69 -3.29 11.98
C MET A 116 5.11 -2.25 12.96
N PRO A 117 5.93 -1.67 13.86
CA PRO A 117 5.46 -0.63 14.77
C PRO A 117 4.80 0.54 14.02
N PRO A 118 3.69 1.13 14.53
CA PRO A 118 2.90 2.15 13.82
C PRO A 118 3.69 3.39 13.36
N HIS A 119 4.75 3.75 14.08
CA HIS A 119 5.58 4.91 13.74
C HIS A 119 6.61 4.61 12.62
N LEU A 120 6.84 3.33 12.30
CA LEU A 120 7.77 2.88 11.26
C LEU A 120 7.06 2.45 9.98
N CYS A 121 5.85 1.91 10.08
CA CYS A 121 5.11 1.45 8.91
C CYS A 121 4.78 2.58 7.93
N LEU A 122 4.54 3.80 8.40
CA LEU A 122 4.24 4.95 7.53
C LEU A 122 5.49 5.70 7.03
N GLN A 123 6.70 5.21 7.32
CA GLN A 123 7.91 5.84 6.78
C GLN A 123 7.98 5.61 5.27
N THR A 124 8.36 6.66 4.52
CA THR A 124 8.32 6.67 3.05
C THR A 124 9.12 5.55 2.39
N HIS A 125 10.17 5.05 3.04
CA HIS A 125 10.99 3.94 2.54
C HIS A 125 10.38 2.55 2.75
N HIS A 126 9.35 2.43 3.59
CA HIS A 126 8.59 1.20 3.81
C HIS A 126 7.26 1.17 3.04
N LEU A 127 6.93 2.24 2.32
CA LEU A 127 5.70 2.29 1.54
C LEU A 127 5.91 1.67 0.16
N PHE A 128 4.96 0.85 -0.26
CA PHE A 128 4.80 0.46 -1.65
C PHE A 128 3.94 1.49 -2.37
N LEU A 129 4.40 2.06 -3.47
CA LEU A 129 3.60 2.97 -4.29
C LEU A 129 2.76 2.17 -5.30
N ALA A 130 1.55 1.81 -4.90
CA ALA A 130 0.61 1.06 -5.73
C ALA A 130 0.09 1.86 -6.93
N GLY A 131 0.04 3.19 -6.83
CA GLY A 131 -0.35 4.01 -7.96
C GLY A 131 -0.48 5.51 -7.69
N ILE A 132 -0.51 6.28 -8.78
CA ILE A 132 -0.91 7.70 -8.77
C ILE A 132 -2.18 7.84 -9.61
N ILE A 133 -3.26 8.30 -8.98
CA ILE A 133 -4.53 8.58 -9.64
C ILE A 133 -4.48 9.99 -10.21
N PRO A 134 -4.57 10.15 -11.55
CA PRO A 134 -4.50 11.46 -12.17
C PRO A 134 -5.75 12.27 -11.90
N GLY A 135 -5.56 13.57 -11.65
CA GLY A 135 -6.66 14.53 -11.55
C GLY A 135 -7.32 14.88 -12.89
N PRO A 136 -8.06 16.00 -12.98
CA PRO A 136 -8.11 17.09 -12.00
C PRO A 136 -9.13 16.90 -10.87
N LYS A 137 -9.96 15.85 -10.92
CA LYS A 137 -10.98 15.56 -9.91
C LYS A 137 -10.79 14.16 -9.37
N GLU A 138 -11.26 13.94 -8.16
CA GLU A 138 -11.36 12.62 -7.56
C GLU A 138 -12.25 11.71 -8.42
N PRO A 139 -11.89 10.42 -8.57
CA PRO A 139 -12.70 9.46 -9.28
C PRO A 139 -14.03 9.25 -8.55
N ASP A 140 -15.09 9.00 -9.31
CA ASP A 140 -16.32 8.46 -8.72
C ASP A 140 -16.13 6.99 -8.28
N MET A 141 -17.15 6.42 -7.65
CA MET A 141 -17.10 5.04 -7.14
C MET A 141 -16.77 4.01 -8.23
N ILE A 142 -17.33 4.16 -9.43
CA ILE A 142 -17.13 3.19 -10.52
C ILE A 142 -15.69 3.27 -11.02
N MET A 143 -15.19 4.49 -11.23
CA MET A 143 -13.82 4.74 -11.63
C MET A 143 -12.84 4.25 -10.56
N MET A 144 -13.16 4.46 -9.27
CA MET A 144 -12.33 3.96 -8.18
C MET A 144 -12.24 2.43 -8.18
N SER A 145 -13.37 1.73 -8.35
CA SER A 145 -13.39 0.27 -8.49
C SER A 145 -12.54 -0.21 -9.67
N ASN A 146 -12.61 0.47 -10.82
CA ASN A 146 -11.80 0.14 -11.99
C ASN A 146 -10.30 0.38 -11.76
N ILE A 147 -9.93 1.40 -10.97
CA ILE A 147 -8.55 1.68 -10.60
C ILE A 147 -8.00 0.60 -9.66
N LEU A 148 -8.79 0.19 -8.67
CA LEU A 148 -8.35 -0.78 -7.64
C LEU A 148 -8.35 -2.23 -8.15
N LYS A 149 -9.21 -2.57 -9.10
CA LYS A 149 -9.34 -3.92 -9.65
C LYS A 149 -7.99 -4.56 -10.03
N PRO A 150 -7.14 -3.96 -10.88
CA PRO A 150 -5.87 -4.57 -11.26
C PRO A 150 -4.88 -4.71 -10.09
N LEU A 151 -5.03 -3.89 -9.04
CA LEU A 151 -4.19 -4.02 -7.84
C LEU A 151 -4.59 -5.27 -7.04
N PHE A 152 -5.90 -5.51 -6.89
CA PHE A 152 -6.40 -6.69 -6.18
C PHE A 152 -6.16 -7.98 -6.96
N GLU A 153 -6.31 -7.97 -8.28
CA GLU A 153 -5.99 -9.12 -9.13
C GLU A 153 -4.53 -9.56 -8.94
N LYS A 154 -3.58 -8.60 -8.86
CA LYS A 154 -2.17 -8.91 -8.56
C LYS A 154 -1.95 -9.57 -7.20
N PHE A 155 -2.77 -9.25 -6.19
CA PHE A 155 -2.63 -9.87 -4.86
C PHE A 155 -3.21 -11.28 -4.80
N GLU A 156 -4.11 -11.64 -5.72
CA GLU A 156 -4.64 -13.00 -5.81
C GLU A 156 -3.67 -13.97 -6.50
N GLU A 157 -2.70 -13.44 -7.27
CA GLU A 157 -1.70 -14.21 -8.01
C GLU A 157 -0.47 -14.61 -7.18
N VAL A 158 -0.24 -13.94 -6.04
CA VAL A 158 0.93 -14.12 -5.13
C VAL A 158 0.57 -14.98 -3.93
#